data_AF-A0A3C0LDL4-F1
#
_entry.id   AF-A0A3C0LDL4-F1
#
_cell.length_a   1.000
_cell.length_b   1.000
_cell.length_c   1.000
_cell.angle_alpha   90.00
_cell.angle_beta   90.00
_cell.angle_gamma   90.00
#
_symmetry.space_group_name_H-M   'P 1'
#
loop_
_entity.id
_entity.type
_entity.pdbx_description
1 polymer ?
#
loop_
_entity_poly.entity_id
_entity_poly.type
_entity_poly.pdbx_seq_one_letter_code
_entity_poly.pdbx_strand_id
1 'polypeptide(L)'
;GRYDTDKEVSILNELYAYLRLDVNFFQPVRKLIKKERIGSKVIQRYDEAKTPYRRVLASPDIKDEIKVKLKSQYDMLNPAELKRKITKLQNKLLKLNSLKQKVREDLLEKSVEPSNRFEYIFMYTNWGQASQLHKM
;
A
#
# COMPACT_ATOMS: atom_id res chain seq x y z
N GLY A 1 4.88 6.98 -3.01
CA GLY A 1 5.25 7.40 -1.63
C GLY A 1 4.48 6.57 -0.60
N ARG A 2 4.70 6.80 0.71
CA ARG A 2 3.93 6.14 1.78
C ARG A 2 2.43 6.48 1.67
N TYR A 3 1.55 5.59 2.12
CA TYR A 3 0.12 5.83 2.29
C TYR A 3 -0.11 6.34 3.72
N ASP A 4 -0.24 7.65 3.88
CA ASP A 4 -0.20 8.34 5.18
C ASP A 4 -1.31 9.37 5.36
N THR A 5 -2.24 9.48 4.40
CA THR A 5 -3.46 10.28 4.54
C THR A 5 -4.64 9.44 5.03
N ASP A 6 -5.57 10.04 5.77
CA ASP A 6 -6.76 9.34 6.28
C ASP A 6 -7.57 8.66 5.18
N LYS A 7 -7.66 9.30 4.01
CA LYS A 7 -8.34 8.74 2.83
C LYS A 7 -7.63 7.49 2.30
N GLU A 8 -6.31 7.48 2.24
CA GLU A 8 -5.54 6.30 1.82
C GLU A 8 -5.67 5.16 2.85
N VAL A 9 -5.60 5.48 4.15
CA VAL A 9 -5.76 4.51 5.24
C VAL A 9 -7.16 3.87 5.21
N SER A 10 -8.21 4.66 5.00
CA SER A 10 -9.58 4.14 4.86
C SER A 10 -9.70 3.15 3.70
N ILE A 11 -9.11 3.46 2.54
CA ILE A 11 -9.13 2.57 1.37
C ILE A 11 -8.30 1.32 1.63
N LEU A 12 -7.16 1.42 2.31
CA LEU A 12 -6.37 0.27 2.71
C LEU A 12 -7.16 -0.67 3.64
N ASN A 13 -7.86 -0.13 4.64
CA ASN A 13 -8.68 -0.93 5.54
C ASN A 13 -9.79 -1.68 4.79
N GLU A 14 -10.46 -1.00 3.85
CA GLU A 14 -11.46 -1.63 2.98
C GLU A 14 -10.83 -2.71 2.09
N LEU A 15 -9.67 -2.44 1.49
CA LEU A 15 -8.92 -3.39 0.68
C LEU A 15 -8.56 -4.64 1.47
N TYR A 16 -8.05 -4.50 2.70
CA TYR A 16 -7.71 -5.63 3.57
C TYR A 16 -8.94 -6.44 3.99
N ALA A 17 -10.10 -5.80 4.15
CA ALA A 17 -11.35 -6.51 4.46
C ALA A 17 -11.78 -7.48 3.34
N TYR A 18 -11.50 -7.16 2.07
CA TYR A 18 -11.70 -8.06 0.94
C TYR A 18 -10.53 -9.03 0.73
N LEU A 19 -9.29 -8.54 0.85
CA LEU A 19 -8.09 -9.35 0.63
C LEU A 19 -8.02 -10.53 1.61
N ARG A 20 -8.42 -10.34 2.87
CA ARG A 20 -8.47 -11.44 3.84
C ARG A 20 -9.41 -12.57 3.39
N LEU A 21 -10.49 -12.26 2.67
CA LEU A 21 -11.43 -13.26 2.17
C LEU A 21 -10.80 -14.04 1.03
N ASP A 22 -10.20 -13.33 0.07
CA ASP A 22 -9.51 -13.95 -1.06
C ASP A 22 -8.39 -14.90 -0.61
N VAL A 23 -7.49 -14.40 0.25
CA VAL A 23 -6.33 -15.17 0.74
C VAL A 23 -6.77 -16.36 1.59
N ASN A 24 -7.70 -16.17 2.53
CA ASN A 24 -8.04 -17.25 3.47
C ASN A 24 -8.90 -18.35 2.86
N PHE A 25 -9.82 -18.00 1.94
CA PHE A 25 -10.75 -18.98 1.39
C PHE A 25 -10.29 -19.57 0.06
N PHE A 26 -9.55 -18.83 -0.76
CA PHE A 26 -9.30 -19.20 -2.16
C PHE A 26 -7.83 -19.36 -2.55
N GLN A 27 -6.86 -18.96 -1.71
CA GLN A 27 -5.43 -19.11 -2.01
C GLN A 27 -4.81 -20.30 -1.25
N PRO A 28 -4.39 -21.37 -1.94
CA PRO A 28 -3.68 -22.48 -1.31
C PRO A 28 -2.29 -22.06 -0.86
N VAL A 29 -1.93 -22.40 0.37
CA VAL A 29 -0.58 -22.15 0.91
C VAL A 29 0.05 -23.45 1.38
N ARG A 30 1.38 -23.56 1.21
CA ARG A 30 2.19 -24.64 1.78
C ARG A 30 2.82 -24.17 3.09
N LYS A 31 2.76 -25.00 4.12
CA LYS A 31 3.46 -24.81 5.38
C LYS A 31 4.75 -25.62 5.38
N LEU A 32 5.79 -25.03 5.94
CA LEU A 32 7.06 -25.71 6.19
C LEU A 32 6.86 -26.72 7.33
N ILE A 33 7.03 -28.00 7.06
CA ILE A 33 6.83 -29.08 8.05
C ILE A 33 8.15 -29.58 8.64
N LYS A 34 9.26 -29.46 7.90
CA LYS A 34 10.58 -29.82 8.40
C LYS A 34 11.61 -28.87 7.82
N LYS A 35 12.56 -28.45 8.66
CA LYS A 35 13.76 -27.74 8.25
C LYS A 35 14.94 -28.38 8.96
N GLU A 36 15.88 -28.91 8.20
CA GLU A 36 17.09 -29.53 8.73
C GLU A 36 18.34 -28.92 8.08
N ARG A 37 19.45 -28.91 8.81
CA ARG A 37 20.74 -28.43 8.33
C ARG A 37 21.76 -29.56 8.35
N ILE A 38 22.39 -29.79 7.21
CA ILE A 38 23.46 -30.78 7.04
C ILE A 38 24.70 -30.01 6.58
N GLY A 39 25.61 -29.73 7.50
CA GLY A 39 26.77 -28.87 7.27
C GLY A 39 26.36 -27.46 6.82
N SER A 40 26.74 -27.09 5.59
CA SER A 40 26.38 -25.82 4.95
C SER A 40 25.01 -25.84 4.25
N LYS A 41 24.37 -27.00 4.07
CA LYS A 41 23.10 -27.14 3.33
C LYS A 41 21.88 -27.11 4.24
N VAL A 42 20.83 -26.39 3.83
CA VAL A 42 19.51 -26.40 4.47
C VAL A 42 18.52 -27.16 3.58
N ILE A 43 17.85 -28.16 4.15
CA ILE A 43 16.81 -28.94 3.48
C ILE A 43 15.46 -28.59 4.11
N GLN A 44 14.49 -28.26 3.26
CA GLN A 44 13.13 -27.89 3.65
C GLN A 44 12.13 -28.86 3.06
N ARG A 45 11.22 -29.37 3.90
CA ARG A 45 10.07 -30.16 3.47
C ARG A 45 8.80 -29.38 3.74
N TYR A 46 7.97 -29.28 2.72
CA TYR A 46 6.68 -28.59 2.76
C TYR A 46 5.55 -29.60 2.69
N ASP A 47 4.38 -29.23 3.22
CA ASP A 47 3.16 -30.02 3.06
C ASP A 47 2.47 -29.78 1.71
N GLU A 48 1.34 -30.46 1.54
CA GLU A 48 0.41 -30.22 0.45
C GLU A 48 -0.24 -28.83 0.58
N ALA A 49 -0.37 -28.15 -0.56
CA ALA A 49 -0.99 -26.84 -0.60
C ALA A 49 -2.48 -26.93 -0.24
N LYS A 50 -2.89 -26.22 0.82
CA LYS A 50 -4.28 -26.12 1.28
C LYS A 50 -4.58 -24.68 1.64
N THR A 51 -5.80 -24.22 1.34
CA THR A 51 -6.24 -22.88 1.78
C THR A 51 -6.34 -22.85 3.31
N PRO A 52 -6.11 -21.69 3.96
CA PRO A 52 -6.34 -21.55 5.40
C PRO A 52 -7.72 -22.05 5.83
N TYR A 53 -8.77 -21.73 5.07
CA TYR A 53 -10.12 -22.25 5.25
C TYR A 53 -10.18 -23.79 5.32
N ARG A 54 -9.62 -24.48 4.33
CA ARG A 54 -9.60 -25.96 4.31
C ARG A 54 -8.82 -26.56 5.49
N ARG A 55 -7.77 -25.87 5.95
CA ARG A 55 -6.99 -26.29 7.13
C ARG A 55 -7.80 -26.17 8.42
N VAL A 56 -8.57 -25.09 8.58
CA VAL A 56 -9.48 -24.92 9.73
C VAL A 56 -10.56 -25.99 9.73
N LEU A 57 -11.14 -26.32 8.58
CA LEU A 57 -12.14 -27.39 8.49
C LEU A 57 -11.59 -28.76 8.89
N ALA A 58 -10.34 -29.05 8.54
CA ALA A 58 -9.69 -30.33 8.86
C ALA A 58 -9.10 -30.40 10.28
N SER A 59 -9.05 -29.29 11.02
CA SER A 59 -8.48 -29.27 12.37
C SER A 59 -9.45 -29.87 13.39
N PRO A 60 -9.00 -30.83 14.22
CA PRO A 60 -9.82 -31.40 15.30
C PRO A 60 -10.03 -30.41 16.46
N ASP A 61 -9.11 -29.45 16.63
CA ASP A 61 -9.11 -28.50 17.75
C ASP A 61 -10.12 -27.35 17.59
N ILE A 62 -10.79 -27.28 16.43
CA ILE A 62 -11.74 -26.22 16.12
C ILE A 62 -13.17 -26.75 16.26
N LYS A 63 -13.96 -26.08 17.11
CA LYS A 63 -15.38 -26.36 17.33
C LYS A 63 -16.17 -26.35 16.01
N ASP A 64 -17.11 -27.28 15.87
CA ASP A 64 -17.91 -27.42 14.65
C ASP A 64 -18.78 -26.20 14.35
N GLU A 65 -19.25 -25.47 15.37
CA GLU A 65 -19.95 -24.19 15.20
C GLU A 65 -19.16 -23.18 14.36
N ILE A 66 -17.84 -23.11 14.55
CA ILE A 66 -16.96 -22.23 13.78
C ILE A 66 -16.85 -22.72 12.33
N LYS A 67 -16.74 -24.04 12.14
CA LYS A 67 -16.69 -24.66 10.80
C LYS A 67 -17.98 -24.41 10.02
N VAL A 68 -19.15 -24.49 10.67
CA VAL A 68 -20.46 -24.17 10.05
C VAL A 68 -20.52 -22.71 9.60
N LYS A 69 -20.09 -21.78 10.46
CA LYS A 69 -20.02 -20.34 10.08
C LYS A 69 -19.10 -20.09 8.89
N LEU A 70 -17.94 -20.74 8.86
CA LEU A 70 -16.99 -20.61 7.75
C LEU A 70 -17.52 -21.22 6.45
N LYS A 71 -18.26 -22.34 6.50
CA LYS A 71 -18.92 -22.93 5.32
C LYS A 71 -19.97 -21.98 4.76
N SER A 72 -20.87 -21.49 5.61
CA SER A 72 -21.89 -20.52 5.21
C SER A 72 -21.28 -19.26 4.59
N GLN A 73 -20.18 -18.76 5.17
CA GLN A 73 -19.44 -17.64 4.59
C GLN A 73 -18.85 -18.00 3.23
N TYR A 74 -18.20 -19.16 3.09
CA TYR A 74 -17.62 -19.62 1.82
C TYR A 74 -18.67 -19.70 0.71
N ASP A 75 -19.85 -20.25 1.01
CA ASP A 75 -20.95 -20.42 0.06
C ASP A 75 -21.50 -19.07 -0.46
N MET A 76 -21.36 -18.01 0.34
CA MET A 76 -21.78 -16.65 -0.03
C MET A 76 -20.70 -15.87 -0.82
N LEU A 77 -19.45 -16.35 -0.87
CA LEU A 77 -18.36 -15.63 -1.52
C LEU A 77 -18.26 -15.92 -3.01
N ASN A 78 -18.16 -14.85 -3.81
CA ASN A 78 -17.84 -14.95 -5.23
C ASN A 78 -16.38 -14.52 -5.48
N PRO A 79 -15.47 -15.45 -5.87
CA PRO A 79 -14.06 -15.13 -6.11
C PRO A 79 -13.84 -14.06 -7.18
N ALA A 80 -14.65 -14.06 -8.24
CA ALA A 80 -14.52 -13.08 -9.32
C ALA A 80 -14.94 -11.69 -8.84
N GLU A 81 -16.00 -11.60 -8.03
CA GLU A 81 -16.44 -10.34 -7.43
C GLU A 81 -15.40 -9.79 -6.45
N LEU A 82 -14.83 -10.64 -5.59
CA LEU A 82 -13.75 -10.26 -4.68
C LEU A 82 -12.56 -9.67 -5.43
N LYS A 83 -12.10 -10.34 -6.50
CA LYS A 83 -11.01 -9.82 -7.34
C LYS A 83 -11.34 -8.46 -7.95
N ARG A 84 -12.55 -8.27 -8.49
CA ARG A 84 -12.97 -6.96 -9.03
C ARG A 84 -12.94 -5.86 -7.97
N LYS A 85 -13.43 -6.13 -6.76
CA LYS A 85 -13.41 -5.16 -5.64
C LYS A 85 -11.98 -4.82 -5.22
N ILE A 86 -11.12 -5.83 -5.08
CA ILE A 86 -9.69 -5.67 -4.75
C ILE A 86 -9.00 -4.80 -5.79
N THR A 87 -9.13 -5.12 -7.08
CA THR A 87 -8.51 -4.34 -8.17
C THR A 87 -9.02 -2.91 -8.21
N LYS A 88 -10.33 -2.69 -8.00
CA LYS A 88 -10.91 -1.34 -7.94
C LYS A 88 -10.30 -0.50 -6.82
N LEU A 89 -10.13 -1.08 -5.62
CA LEU A 89 -9.56 -0.37 -4.47
C LEU A 89 -8.07 -0.11 -4.64
N GLN A 90 -7.31 -1.08 -5.19
CA GLN A 90 -5.90 -0.88 -5.55
C GLN A 90 -5.74 0.28 -6.54
N ASN A 91 -6.53 0.31 -7.62
CA ASN A 91 -6.49 1.39 -8.60
C ASN A 91 -6.84 2.75 -7.99
N LYS A 92 -7.84 2.80 -7.11
CA LYS A 92 -8.22 4.02 -6.38
C LYS A 92 -7.06 4.52 -5.49
N LEU A 93 -6.42 3.61 -4.76
CA LEU A 93 -5.30 3.92 -3.88
C LEU A 93 -4.09 4.44 -4.66
N LEU A 94 -3.72 3.76 -5.76
CA LEU A 94 -2.63 4.18 -6.64
C LEU A 94 -2.88 5.56 -7.24
N LYS A 95 -4.11 5.83 -7.70
CA LYS A 95 -4.49 7.15 -8.22
C LYS A 95 -4.36 8.27 -7.19
N LEU A 96 -4.81 8.03 -5.95
CA LEU A 96 -4.65 9.03 -4.89
C LEU A 96 -3.18 9.30 -4.57
N ASN A 97 -2.36 8.26 -4.54
CA ASN A 97 -0.95 8.41 -4.25
C ASN A 97 -0.20 9.16 -5.36
N SER A 98 -0.50 8.88 -6.63
CA SER A 98 0.12 9.58 -7.76
C SER A 98 -0.26 11.07 -7.78
N LEU A 99 -1.53 11.39 -7.51
CA LEU A 99 -1.97 12.78 -7.36
C LEU A 99 -1.25 13.49 -6.22
N LYS A 100 -1.10 12.81 -5.07
CA LYS A 100 -0.35 13.34 -3.92
C LYS A 100 1.13 13.59 -4.25
N GLN A 101 1.78 12.69 -4.99
CA GLN A 101 3.17 12.89 -5.40
C GLN A 101 3.31 14.08 -6.35
N LYS A 102 2.42 14.20 -7.35
CA LYS A 102 2.43 15.32 -8.29
C LYS A 102 2.27 16.67 -7.59
N VAL A 103 1.31 16.77 -6.67
CA VAL A 103 1.12 18.00 -5.86
C VAL A 103 2.39 18.33 -5.07
N ARG A 104 3.05 17.33 -4.50
CA ARG A 104 4.29 17.54 -3.75
C ARG A 104 5.45 17.99 -4.65
N GLU A 105 5.56 17.43 -5.86
CA GLU A 105 6.55 17.86 -6.87
C GLU A 105 6.31 19.32 -7.29
N ASP A 106 5.06 19.67 -7.63
CA ASP A 106 4.67 21.04 -8.00
C ASP A 106 4.94 22.05 -6.87
N LEU A 107 4.77 21.65 -5.61
CA LEU A 107 5.07 22.49 -4.43
C LEU A 107 6.58 22.67 -4.21
N LEU A 108 7.36 21.61 -4.43
CA LEU A 108 8.82 21.67 -4.33
C LEU A 108 9.40 22.58 -5.42
N GLU A 109 8.91 22.46 -6.66
CA GLU A 109 9.34 23.30 -7.79
C GLU A 109 9.03 24.79 -7.56
N LYS A 110 7.87 25.12 -7.00
CA LYS A 110 7.50 26.51 -6.65
C LYS A 110 8.27 27.09 -5.46
N SER A 111 8.87 26.25 -4.62
CA SER A 111 9.60 26.68 -3.43
C SER A 111 11.09 26.95 -3.67
N VAL A 112 11.59 26.68 -4.88
CA VAL A 112 12.95 27.03 -5.28
C VAL A 112 12.99 28.53 -5.61
N GLU A 113 13.29 29.36 -4.62
CA GLU A 113 13.80 30.73 -4.86
C GLU A 113 15.07 30.64 -5.71
N PRO A 114 15.31 31.59 -6.64
CA PRO A 114 16.42 31.48 -7.57
C PRO A 114 17.75 31.47 -6.82
N SER A 115 18.36 30.28 -6.78
CA SER A 115 19.66 30.02 -6.16
C SER A 115 20.83 30.62 -6.96
N ASN A 116 20.57 31.42 -7.99
CA ASN A 116 21.63 31.99 -8.81
C ASN A 116 22.03 33.36 -8.27
N ARG A 117 23.23 33.43 -7.66
CA ARG A 117 23.82 34.67 -7.11
C ARG A 117 23.81 35.83 -8.12
N PHE A 118 23.78 35.54 -9.42
CA PHE A 118 23.73 36.53 -10.50
C PHE A 118 22.37 37.25 -10.64
N GLU A 119 21.24 36.58 -10.34
CA GLU A 119 19.91 37.22 -10.43
C GLU A 119 19.65 38.19 -9.26
N TYR A 120 20.19 37.89 -8.09
CA TYR A 120 20.13 38.77 -6.92
C TYR A 120 20.85 40.10 -7.20
N ILE A 121 22.03 40.06 -7.82
CA ILE A 121 22.79 41.29 -8.17
C ILE A 121 21.98 42.18 -9.13
N PHE A 122 21.28 41.60 -10.11
CA PHE A 122 20.50 42.38 -11.08
C PHE A 122 19.33 43.15 -10.43
N MET A 123 18.70 42.59 -9.39
CA MET A 123 17.61 43.25 -8.64
C MET A 123 18.09 44.44 -7.80
N TYR A 124 19.25 44.35 -7.14
CA TYR A 124 19.80 45.44 -6.31
C TYR A 124 20.56 46.51 -7.10
N THR A 125 21.05 46.19 -8.30
CA THR A 125 21.76 47.18 -9.13
C THR A 125 20.80 48.19 -9.76
N ASN A 126 19.55 47.79 -10.05
CA ASN A 126 18.53 48.70 -10.60
C ASN A 126 17.78 49.53 -9.54
N TRP A 127 17.83 49.15 -8.26
CA TRP A 127 17.21 49.94 -7.17
C TRP A 127 18.11 51.09 -6.67
N GLY A 128 19.38 51.13 -7.09
CA GLY A 128 20.36 52.18 -6.75
C GLY A 128 20.29 53.46 -7.59
N GLN A 129 19.43 53.52 -8.62
CA GLN A 129 19.27 54.71 -9.48
C GLN A 129 18.04 55.57 -9.10
N ALA A 130 17.19 55.12 -8.18
CA ALA A 130 15.96 55.82 -7.78
C ALA A 130 16.09 56.64 -6.47
N SER A 131 17.31 56.96 -6.02
CA SER A 131 17.56 57.75 -4.80
C SER A 131 18.35 59.04 -5.07
N GLN A 132 18.10 59.71 -6.19
CA GLN A 132 18.61 61.07 -6.49
C GLN A 132 17.49 62.09 -6.79
N LEU A 133 16.30 61.93 -6.20
CA LEU A 133 15.22 62.92 -6.28
C LEU A 133 14.55 63.18 -4.92
N HIS A 134 15.31 63.64 -3.93
CA HIS A 134 14.83 64.59 -2.93
C HIS A 134 15.98 65.10 -2.06
N LYS A 135 16.51 66.27 -2.42
CA LYS A 135 17.10 67.29 -1.52
C LYS A 135 17.28 68.56 -2.35
N MET A 136 16.18 69.32 -2.45
CA MET A 136 16.23 70.76 -2.18
C MET A 136 16.17 70.92 -0.66
#